data_AF-A0A9P7AFV9-F1
#
_entry.id   AF-A0A9P7AFV9-F1
#
_cell.length_a   1.000
_cell.length_b   1.000
_cell.length_c   1.000
_cell.angle_alpha   90.00
_cell.angle_beta   90.00
_cell.angle_gamma   90.00
#
_symmetry.space_group_name_H-M   'P 1'
#
loop_
_entity.id
_entity.type
_entity.pdbx_description
1 polymer ?
#
loop_
_entity_poly.entity_id
_entity_poly.type
_entity_poly.pdbx_seq_one_letter_code
_entity_poly.pdbx_strand_id
1 'polypeptide(L)'
;MVGADTCGFNDNINEESCNRWMQLPAFVSFDRNHNTYAALPQEPYRWESVANASRIVIAVRYSLLLPYWYTLFANSSMAGLPPVRALFYEFPDEPELFTVDRQWLVGSDTLATPVLTPGATTVDGVFAGSVMWPDWYTHAASHQRPHPGQLCSITASRAGYTIYETREGPYLLLTADTAFGTAYVDDGTSRTYKIEGNGEYTVLQKLEMITVPGVQKSTLVSLQGSPVKGWAYKEATEELVASNTSVNLNGQTTLVWK
;
A
#
# COMPACT_ATOMS: atom_id res chain seq x y z
N MET A 1 15.67 6.99 0.52
CA MET A 1 14.95 6.40 1.68
C MET A 1 15.11 7.35 2.84
N VAL A 2 14.03 7.74 3.50
CA VAL A 2 14.00 8.75 4.57
C VAL A 2 12.82 8.51 5.51
N GLY A 3 13.01 8.83 6.79
CA GLY A 3 12.02 8.73 7.85
C GLY A 3 12.53 9.38 9.12
N ALA A 4 11.61 9.79 9.99
CA ALA A 4 11.94 10.27 11.33
C ALA A 4 12.05 9.09 12.32
N ASP A 5 12.62 9.34 13.49
CA ASP A 5 12.58 8.37 14.57
C ASP A 5 11.13 8.26 15.10
N THR A 6 10.50 7.12 14.85
CA THR A 6 9.12 6.85 15.23
C THR A 6 9.00 6.86 16.76
N CYS A 7 7.97 7.55 17.26
CA CYS A 7 7.79 7.90 18.68
C CYS A 7 8.79 8.93 19.24
N GLY A 8 9.58 9.58 18.38
CA GLY A 8 10.53 10.61 18.81
C GLY A 8 11.80 10.04 19.41
N PHE A 9 12.89 10.81 19.29
CA PHE A 9 14.23 10.40 19.74
C PHE A 9 14.60 10.96 21.12
N ASN A 10 14.23 12.21 21.38
CA ASN A 10 14.52 12.92 22.62
C ASN A 10 13.28 12.94 23.51
N ASP A 11 13.53 13.05 24.82
CA ASP A 11 12.52 13.11 25.88
C ASP A 11 11.62 11.86 25.97
N ASN A 12 10.71 11.87 26.95
CA ASN A 12 9.78 10.78 27.17
C ASN A 12 8.48 11.06 26.42
N ILE A 13 8.17 10.20 25.44
CA ILE A 13 6.88 10.24 24.77
C ILE A 13 5.76 9.67 25.65
N ASN A 14 4.53 10.11 25.41
CA ASN A 14 3.34 9.55 26.02
C ASN A 14 2.68 8.49 25.09
N GLU A 15 1.76 7.70 25.66
CA GLU A 15 1.08 6.61 24.94
C GLU A 15 0.33 7.10 23.70
N GLU A 16 -0.41 8.22 23.80
CA GLU A 16 -1.21 8.75 22.71
C GLU A 16 -0.35 9.15 21.50
N SER A 17 0.69 9.95 21.75
CA SER A 17 1.60 10.41 20.71
C SER A 17 2.34 9.24 20.06
N CYS A 18 2.81 8.27 20.85
CA CYS A 18 3.48 7.10 20.29
C CYS A 18 2.49 6.23 19.49
N ASN A 19 1.24 6.09 19.94
CA ASN A 19 0.20 5.40 19.18
C ASN A 19 -0.05 6.06 17.82
N ARG A 20 -0.15 7.40 17.76
CA ARG A 20 -0.27 8.15 16.50
C ARG A 20 0.96 8.00 15.61
N TRP A 21 2.17 8.06 16.18
CA TRP A 21 3.40 7.83 15.42
C TRP A 21 3.46 6.43 14.81
N MET A 22 3.07 5.41 15.58
CA MET A 22 3.06 4.01 15.13
C MET A 22 1.98 3.70 14.09
N GLN A 23 1.12 4.68 13.73
CA GLN A 23 0.20 4.55 12.60
C GLN A 23 0.83 4.98 11.26
N LEU A 24 1.95 5.71 11.30
CA LEU A 24 2.67 6.18 10.11
C LEU A 24 3.63 5.18 9.42
N PRO A 25 4.15 4.11 10.07
CA PRO A 25 5.11 3.17 9.49
C PRO A 25 4.76 2.66 8.10
N ALA A 26 3.49 2.39 7.81
CA ALA A 26 3.07 1.92 6.50
C ALA A 26 3.39 2.92 5.38
N PHE A 27 3.30 4.21 5.68
CA PHE A 27 3.25 5.28 4.69
C PHE A 27 4.55 6.08 4.58
N VAL A 28 5.59 5.72 5.35
CA VAL A 28 6.92 6.33 5.27
C VAL A 28 7.94 5.40 4.61
N SER A 29 8.88 5.98 3.87
CA SER A 29 9.82 5.18 3.08
C SER A 29 10.85 4.42 3.95
N PHE A 30 11.20 4.98 5.10
CA PHE A 30 12.00 4.36 6.16
C PHE A 30 11.25 4.48 7.48
N ASP A 31 11.03 3.37 8.17
CA ASP A 31 10.41 3.34 9.49
C ASP A 31 11.39 2.74 10.50
N ARG A 32 11.61 3.45 11.60
CA ARG A 32 12.46 3.01 12.70
C ARG A 32 12.00 3.68 13.99
N ASN A 33 11.53 2.89 14.95
CA ASN A 33 11.43 3.34 16.33
C ASN A 33 12.85 3.35 16.94
N HIS A 34 13.31 4.53 17.35
CA HIS A 34 14.64 4.72 17.92
C HIS A 34 14.57 5.72 19.06
N ASN A 35 15.29 5.42 20.14
CA ASN A 35 15.19 6.15 21.40
C ASN A 35 16.58 6.44 21.99
N THR A 36 16.69 7.50 22.78
CA THR A 36 17.92 7.82 23.52
C THR A 36 18.10 6.93 24.75
N TYR A 37 19.35 6.75 25.18
CA TYR A 37 19.72 5.85 26.28
C TYR A 37 19.01 6.17 27.61
N ALA A 38 18.75 7.45 27.87
CA ALA A 38 18.21 7.92 29.14
C ALA A 38 16.67 8.02 29.17
N ALA A 39 16.00 7.82 28.03
CA ALA A 39 14.55 7.93 27.94
C ALA A 39 13.85 6.63 28.36
N LEU A 40 12.57 6.74 28.70
CA LEU A 40 11.73 5.59 29.01
C LEU A 40 11.56 4.70 27.77
N PRO A 41 11.48 3.37 27.93
CA PRO A 41 11.29 2.46 26.80
C PRO A 41 9.99 2.73 26.07
N GLN A 42 10.04 2.74 24.74
CA GLN A 42 8.93 3.11 23.85
C GLN A 42 8.66 2.09 22.74
N GLU A 43 9.12 0.84 22.94
CA GLU A 43 8.84 -0.24 21.99
C GLU A 43 7.32 -0.47 21.86
N PRO A 44 6.83 -0.96 20.71
CA PRO A 44 5.40 -1.10 20.48
C PRO A 44 4.65 -1.92 21.54
N TYR A 45 5.32 -2.92 22.12
CA TYR A 45 4.73 -3.81 23.13
C TYR A 45 4.61 -3.18 24.52
N ARG A 46 5.10 -1.95 24.73
CA ARG A 46 5.06 -1.26 26.04
C ARG A 46 3.65 -0.86 26.44
N TRP A 47 2.78 -0.60 25.47
CA TRP A 47 1.36 -0.30 25.68
C TRP A 47 0.51 -1.19 24.78
N GLU A 48 -0.62 -1.67 25.30
CA GLU A 48 -1.52 -2.52 24.53
C GLU A 48 -2.13 -1.79 23.32
N SER A 49 -2.50 -0.51 23.51
CA SER A 49 -3.07 0.32 22.45
C SER A 49 -2.08 0.55 21.30
N VAL A 50 -0.81 0.85 21.64
CA VAL A 50 0.28 1.05 20.69
C VAL A 50 0.61 -0.27 20.00
N ALA A 51 0.66 -1.38 20.73
CA ALA A 51 0.91 -2.70 20.16
C ALA A 51 -0.16 -3.08 19.14
N ASN A 52 -1.43 -2.81 19.44
CA ASN A 52 -2.54 -3.09 18.53
C ASN A 52 -2.44 -2.24 17.25
N ALA A 53 -2.29 -0.92 17.37
CA ALA A 53 -2.13 -0.02 16.23
C ALA A 53 -0.91 -0.41 15.37
N SER A 54 0.21 -0.73 16.01
CA SER A 54 1.43 -1.16 15.35
C SER A 54 1.24 -2.45 14.57
N ARG A 55 0.57 -3.47 15.13
CA ARG A 55 0.29 -4.73 14.42
C ARG A 55 -0.55 -4.49 13.17
N ILE A 56 -1.58 -3.65 13.26
CA ILE A 56 -2.44 -3.31 12.13
C ILE A 56 -1.60 -2.65 11.02
N VAL A 57 -0.84 -1.61 11.35
CA VAL A 57 -0.11 -0.82 10.34
C VAL A 57 1.12 -1.55 9.80
N ILE A 58 1.85 -2.30 10.62
CA ILE A 58 2.95 -3.15 10.16
C ILE A 58 2.42 -4.26 9.25
N ALA A 59 1.27 -4.86 9.58
CA ALA A 59 0.63 -5.83 8.71
C ALA A 59 0.25 -5.22 7.35
N VAL A 60 -0.25 -3.97 7.32
CA VAL A 60 -0.49 -3.24 6.06
C VAL A 60 0.81 -2.99 5.29
N ARG A 61 1.87 -2.55 5.99
CA ARG A 61 3.18 -2.30 5.38
C ARG A 61 3.74 -3.56 4.72
N TYR A 62 3.70 -4.69 5.43
CA TYR A 62 4.28 -5.95 4.98
C TYR A 62 3.42 -6.63 3.94
N SER A 63 2.10 -6.66 4.14
CA SER A 63 1.21 -7.34 3.20
C SER A 63 1.21 -6.59 1.87
N LEU A 64 0.72 -5.37 1.84
CA LEU A 64 0.38 -4.73 0.57
C LEU A 64 1.40 -3.69 0.12
N LEU A 65 2.03 -2.97 1.04
CA LEU A 65 2.93 -1.91 0.63
C LEU A 65 4.35 -2.43 0.35
N LEU A 66 4.78 -3.59 0.81
CA LEU A 66 6.17 -4.01 0.62
C LEU A 66 6.51 -4.26 -0.87
N PRO A 67 5.72 -5.03 -1.65
CA PRO A 67 5.96 -5.17 -3.09
C PRO A 67 5.80 -3.83 -3.84
N TYR A 68 4.85 -3.01 -3.40
CA TYR A 68 4.62 -1.68 -3.96
C TYR A 68 5.78 -0.71 -3.71
N TRP A 69 6.22 -0.55 -2.46
CA TRP A 69 7.42 0.20 -2.07
C TRP A 69 8.63 -0.25 -2.86
N TYR A 70 8.82 -1.57 -3.02
CA TYR A 70 9.94 -2.10 -3.78
C TYR A 70 9.90 -1.64 -5.24
N THR A 71 8.71 -1.67 -5.85
CA THR A 71 8.47 -1.14 -7.19
C THR A 71 8.72 0.36 -7.27
N LEU A 72 8.26 1.14 -6.29
CA LEU A 72 8.52 2.58 -6.22
C LEU A 72 10.01 2.91 -6.09
N PHE A 73 10.75 2.13 -5.30
CA PHE A 73 12.21 2.29 -5.20
C PHE A 73 12.93 1.89 -6.47
N ALA A 74 12.47 0.86 -7.18
CA ALA A 74 12.99 0.51 -8.50
C ALA A 74 12.77 1.64 -9.50
N ASN A 75 11.56 2.22 -9.54
CA ASN A 75 11.24 3.38 -10.37
C ASN A 75 12.07 4.62 -9.99
N SER A 76 12.33 4.81 -8.70
CA SER A 76 13.21 5.87 -8.20
C SER A 76 14.65 5.70 -8.69
N SER A 77 15.16 4.46 -8.64
CA SER A 77 16.51 4.12 -9.09
C SER A 77 16.67 4.26 -10.61
N MET A 78 15.68 3.82 -11.39
CA MET A 78 15.74 3.78 -12.86
C MET A 78 15.36 5.12 -13.52
N ALA A 79 14.38 5.83 -12.97
CA ALA A 79 13.78 7.01 -13.61
C ALA A 79 13.78 8.27 -12.72
N GLY A 80 14.27 8.19 -11.47
CA GLY A 80 14.34 9.34 -10.57
C GLY A 80 13.00 9.75 -9.94
N LEU A 81 11.96 8.91 -10.04
CA LEU A 81 10.65 9.21 -9.47
C LEU A 81 10.67 9.13 -7.93
N PRO A 82 10.10 10.11 -7.21
CA PRO A 82 10.03 10.06 -5.76
C PRO A 82 9.02 8.99 -5.27
N PRO A 83 9.40 8.09 -4.35
CA PRO A 83 8.47 7.11 -3.76
C PRO A 83 7.41 7.73 -2.85
N VAL A 84 7.74 8.83 -2.17
CA VAL A 84 6.80 9.64 -1.40
C VAL A 84 6.61 10.96 -2.14
N ARG A 85 5.38 11.32 -2.45
CA ARG A 85 5.05 12.48 -3.28
C ARG A 85 4.15 13.45 -2.53
N ALA A 86 4.36 14.75 -2.74
CA ALA A 86 3.40 15.75 -2.33
C ALA A 86 2.18 15.71 -3.26
N LEU A 87 1.01 16.13 -2.78
CA LEU A 87 -0.22 16.09 -3.58
C LEU A 87 -0.09 16.94 -4.85
N PHE A 88 0.50 18.14 -4.75
CA PHE A 88 0.74 19.02 -5.91
C PHE A 88 1.70 18.43 -6.96
N TYR A 89 2.54 17.45 -6.58
CA TYR A 89 3.45 16.81 -7.54
C TYR A 89 2.67 15.92 -8.51
N GLU A 90 1.64 15.25 -8.02
CA GLU A 90 0.78 14.39 -8.83
C GLU A 90 -0.36 15.18 -9.50
N PHE A 91 -0.84 16.23 -8.82
CA PHE A 91 -1.95 17.08 -9.27
C PHE A 91 -1.49 18.55 -9.37
N PRO A 92 -0.62 18.90 -10.34
CA PRO A 92 -0.09 20.26 -10.47
C PRO A 92 -1.13 21.29 -10.92
N ASP A 93 -2.24 20.83 -11.51
CA ASP A 93 -3.33 21.67 -12.02
C ASP A 93 -4.35 22.09 -10.94
N GLU A 94 -4.14 21.68 -9.68
CA GLU A 94 -4.97 22.00 -8.51
C GLU A 94 -4.18 22.89 -7.52
N PRO A 95 -4.18 24.24 -7.69
CA PRO A 95 -3.36 25.16 -6.90
C PRO A 95 -3.60 25.11 -5.38
N GLU A 96 -4.80 24.71 -4.97
CA GLU A 96 -5.18 24.50 -3.57
C GLU A 96 -4.30 23.44 -2.87
N LEU A 97 -3.67 22.53 -3.62
CA LEU A 97 -2.82 21.48 -3.08
C LEU A 97 -1.40 21.96 -2.77
N PHE A 98 -1.01 23.15 -3.21
CA PHE A 98 0.37 23.63 -3.10
C PHE A 98 0.76 23.94 -1.65
N THR A 99 -0.23 24.18 -0.80
CA THR A 99 -0.05 24.43 0.64
C THR A 99 -0.27 23.19 1.50
N VAL A 100 -0.59 22.03 0.91
CA VAL A 100 -0.87 20.81 1.67
C VAL A 100 0.45 20.13 2.04
N ASP A 101 0.80 20.18 3.33
CA ASP A 101 2.03 19.63 3.90
C ASP A 101 1.79 18.55 4.98
N ARG A 102 0.52 18.29 5.32
CA ARG A 102 0.10 17.29 6.32
C ARG A 102 -0.47 16.01 5.72
N GLN A 103 -0.53 15.92 4.40
CA GLN A 103 -0.91 14.74 3.64
C GLN A 103 0.16 14.45 2.60
N TRP A 104 0.31 13.19 2.25
CA TRP A 104 1.23 12.78 1.19
C TRP A 104 0.73 11.54 0.49
N LEU A 105 1.29 11.31 -0.70
CA LEU A 105 1.08 10.10 -1.47
C LEU A 105 2.27 9.16 -1.31
N VAL A 106 1.99 7.87 -1.22
CA VAL A 106 2.95 6.81 -1.49
C VAL A 106 2.76 6.41 -2.95
N GLY A 107 3.75 6.70 -3.80
CA GLY A 107 3.60 6.68 -5.25
C GLY A 107 2.52 7.65 -5.71
N SER A 108 1.68 7.21 -6.64
CA SER A 108 0.49 7.94 -7.11
C SER A 108 -0.82 7.43 -6.48
N ASP A 109 -0.77 6.33 -5.71
CA ASP A 109 -1.94 5.44 -5.57
C ASP A 109 -2.46 5.33 -4.15
N THR A 110 -1.70 5.80 -3.16
CA THR A 110 -2.06 5.68 -1.75
C THR A 110 -1.94 7.03 -1.06
N LEU A 111 -3.06 7.59 -0.62
CA LEU A 111 -3.14 8.84 0.13
C LEU A 111 -3.08 8.59 1.64
N ALA A 112 -2.11 9.19 2.31
CA ALA A 112 -1.98 9.16 3.76
C ALA A 112 -2.47 10.49 4.38
N THR A 113 -3.43 10.39 5.31
CA THR A 113 -4.03 11.54 6.01
C THR A 113 -4.01 11.29 7.52
N PRO A 114 -2.90 11.56 8.22
CA PRO A 114 -2.76 11.25 9.64
C PRO A 114 -3.37 12.30 10.57
N VAL A 115 -3.79 11.86 11.76
CA VAL A 115 -4.11 12.76 12.88
C VAL A 115 -2.80 13.21 13.55
N LEU A 116 -2.54 14.51 13.53
CA LEU A 116 -1.30 15.12 14.04
C LEU A 116 -1.50 16.01 15.28
N THR A 117 -2.71 16.09 15.82
CA THR A 117 -3.05 16.96 16.96
C THR A 117 -3.42 16.13 18.18
N PRO A 118 -2.85 16.40 19.37
CA PRO A 118 -3.23 15.71 20.61
C PRO A 118 -4.72 15.86 20.93
N GLY A 119 -5.33 14.79 21.42
CA GLY A 119 -6.76 14.69 21.76
C GLY A 119 -7.71 14.61 20.56
N ALA A 120 -7.21 14.76 19.33
CA ALA A 120 -8.05 14.72 18.15
C ALA A 120 -8.45 13.28 17.77
N THR A 121 -9.72 13.11 17.43
CA THR A 121 -10.29 11.86 16.91
C THR A 121 -10.65 11.93 15.44
N THR A 122 -10.55 13.12 14.84
CA THR A 122 -10.83 13.42 13.42
C THR A 122 -9.73 14.30 12.85
N VAL A 123 -9.59 14.30 11.53
CA VAL A 123 -8.67 15.16 10.79
C VAL A 123 -9.34 15.58 9.48
N ASP A 124 -9.17 16.84 9.11
CA ASP A 124 -9.59 17.34 7.81
C ASP A 124 -8.52 16.99 6.77
N GLY A 125 -8.92 16.28 5.72
CA GLY A 125 -8.06 15.89 4.60
C GLY A 125 -8.64 16.36 3.28
N VAL A 126 -7.75 16.74 2.36
CA VAL A 126 -8.08 17.04 0.96
C VAL A 126 -7.96 15.76 0.15
N PHE A 127 -8.99 15.43 -0.62
CA PHE A 127 -8.95 14.38 -1.63
C PHE A 127 -8.64 15.03 -2.97
N ALA A 128 -7.40 14.84 -3.43
CA ALA A 128 -6.92 15.44 -4.66
C ALA A 128 -7.37 14.65 -5.89
N GLY A 129 -7.50 15.37 -7.01
CA GLY A 129 -7.91 14.76 -8.27
C GLY A 129 -9.41 14.53 -8.36
N SER A 130 -9.89 14.58 -9.60
CA SER A 130 -11.20 14.04 -9.96
C SER A 130 -11.15 12.50 -10.05
N VAL A 131 -10.76 11.85 -8.94
CA VAL A 131 -10.55 10.40 -8.84
C VAL A 131 -11.25 9.84 -7.59
N MET A 132 -11.63 8.56 -7.62
CA MET A 132 -12.20 7.89 -6.44
C MET A 132 -11.06 7.42 -5.52
N TRP A 133 -11.15 7.75 -4.23
CA TRP A 133 -10.26 7.24 -3.19
C TRP A 133 -11.03 6.25 -2.30
N PRO A 134 -10.93 4.94 -2.55
CA PRO A 134 -11.52 3.93 -1.66
C PRO A 134 -10.77 3.88 -0.33
N ASP A 135 -11.51 3.67 0.76
CA ASP A 135 -10.90 3.44 2.07
C ASP A 135 -10.10 2.14 2.06
N TRP A 136 -8.90 2.19 2.61
CA TRP A 136 -7.99 1.07 2.59
C TRP A 136 -8.47 -0.16 3.37
N TYR A 137 -9.10 0.05 4.52
CA TYR A 137 -9.43 -1.04 5.44
C TYR A 137 -10.78 -1.68 5.10
N THR A 138 -11.69 -0.90 4.57
CA THR A 138 -13.07 -1.30 4.27
C THR A 138 -13.34 -1.45 2.79
N HIS A 139 -12.48 -0.90 1.92
CA HIS A 139 -12.67 -0.80 0.47
C HIS A 139 -13.93 -0.03 0.06
N ALA A 140 -14.62 0.61 1.01
CA ALA A 140 -15.78 1.44 0.73
C ALA A 140 -15.34 2.73 0.02
N ALA A 141 -16.08 3.15 -1.00
CA ALA A 141 -15.84 4.43 -1.65
C ALA A 141 -16.07 5.59 -0.65
N SER A 142 -15.14 6.55 -0.62
CA SER A 142 -15.40 7.82 0.08
C SER A 142 -16.56 8.56 -0.60
N HIS A 143 -17.42 9.23 0.18
CA HIS A 143 -18.73 9.77 -0.23
C HIS A 143 -18.73 10.88 -1.31
N GLN A 144 -17.61 11.15 -1.99
CA GLN A 144 -17.57 12.06 -3.13
C GLN A 144 -17.76 11.29 -4.44
N ARG A 145 -18.80 11.67 -5.20
CA ARG A 145 -19.22 10.99 -6.44
C ARG A 145 -18.09 10.97 -7.49
N PRO A 146 -18.00 9.92 -8.30
CA PRO A 146 -16.81 9.61 -9.10
C PRO A 146 -16.69 10.53 -10.33
N HIS A 147 -15.45 10.89 -10.62
CA HIS A 147 -14.99 11.17 -11.97
C HIS A 147 -14.08 10.01 -12.40
N PRO A 148 -13.99 9.69 -13.71
CA PRO A 148 -13.16 8.61 -14.23
C PRO A 148 -11.68 9.02 -14.16
N GLY A 149 -11.11 8.92 -12.97
CA GLY A 149 -9.67 8.87 -12.75
C GLY A 149 -9.17 7.44 -12.89
N GLN A 150 -7.97 7.28 -13.44
CA GLN A 150 -7.29 6.00 -13.46
C GLN A 150 -6.89 5.64 -12.02
N LEU A 151 -7.65 4.76 -11.40
CA LEU A 151 -7.21 4.09 -10.17
C LEU A 151 -6.03 3.18 -10.52
N CYS A 152 -5.23 2.76 -9.54
CA CYS A 152 -4.02 1.98 -9.82
C CYS A 152 -4.08 0.59 -9.22
N SER A 153 -3.42 -0.36 -9.90
CA SER A 153 -3.35 -1.75 -9.47
C SER A 153 -2.13 -1.94 -8.57
N ILE A 154 -2.35 -2.33 -7.31
CA ILE A 154 -1.29 -2.51 -6.31
C ILE A 154 -1.05 -4.00 -6.10
N THR A 155 0.20 -4.43 -6.26
CA THR A 155 0.63 -5.77 -5.90
C THR A 155 0.95 -5.87 -4.42
N ALA A 156 0.56 -6.99 -3.85
CA ALA A 156 0.57 -7.25 -2.43
C ALA A 156 0.91 -8.70 -2.14
N SER A 157 1.08 -9.03 -0.86
CA SER A 157 1.50 -10.33 -0.35
C SER A 157 0.84 -10.57 1.00
N ARG A 158 0.90 -11.79 1.53
CA ARG A 158 0.49 -12.03 2.93
C ARG A 158 1.60 -11.60 3.87
N ALA A 159 1.28 -10.76 4.86
CA ALA A 159 2.24 -10.31 5.84
C ALA A 159 2.78 -11.50 6.68
N GLY A 160 4.10 -11.70 6.64
CA GLY A 160 4.83 -12.48 7.63
C GLY A 160 5.44 -11.58 8.70
N TYR A 161 6.15 -12.17 9.67
CA TYR A 161 6.90 -11.40 10.67
C TYR A 161 8.18 -10.80 10.09
N THR A 162 8.71 -11.41 9.02
CA THR A 162 9.91 -10.95 8.32
C THR A 162 9.65 -10.78 6.82
N ILE A 163 10.52 -10.03 6.16
CA ILE A 163 10.46 -9.89 4.70
C ILE A 163 10.74 -11.22 3.99
N TYR A 164 11.48 -12.15 4.60
CA TYR A 164 11.75 -13.47 4.04
C TYR A 164 10.46 -14.29 3.98
N GLU A 165 9.76 -14.40 5.11
CA GLU A 165 8.45 -15.07 5.19
C GLU A 165 7.43 -14.43 4.25
N THR A 166 7.40 -13.09 4.21
CA THR A 166 6.47 -12.33 3.36
C THR A 166 6.73 -12.60 1.87
N ARG A 167 8.00 -12.68 1.45
CA ARG A 167 8.41 -12.96 0.07
C ARG A 167 8.16 -14.39 -0.38
N GLU A 168 8.08 -15.35 0.54
CA GLU A 168 7.69 -16.74 0.24
C GLU A 168 6.18 -16.86 0.00
N GLY A 169 5.39 -15.90 0.49
CA GLY A 169 3.95 -15.85 0.33
C GLY A 169 3.49 -15.59 -1.11
N PRO A 170 2.23 -15.93 -1.43
CA PRO A 170 1.62 -15.63 -2.71
C PRO A 170 1.38 -14.13 -2.88
N TYR A 171 1.32 -13.68 -4.13
CA TYR A 171 0.93 -12.32 -4.45
C TYR A 171 -0.61 -12.17 -4.44
N LEU A 172 -1.03 -10.95 -4.11
CA LEU A 172 -2.39 -10.45 -4.15
C LEU A 172 -2.41 -9.23 -5.06
N LEU A 173 -3.52 -8.96 -5.73
CA LEU A 173 -3.72 -7.78 -6.58
C LEU A 173 -4.96 -7.03 -6.12
N LEU A 174 -4.80 -5.76 -5.77
CA LEU A 174 -5.91 -4.84 -5.56
C LEU A 174 -5.96 -3.91 -6.77
N THR A 175 -7.08 -3.88 -7.48
CA THR A 175 -7.22 -3.08 -8.71
C THR A 175 -8.62 -2.51 -8.82
N ALA A 176 -8.78 -1.35 -9.44
CA ALA A 176 -10.12 -0.86 -9.77
C ALA A 176 -10.56 -1.33 -11.17
N ASP A 177 -11.79 -0.96 -11.54
CA ASP A 177 -12.42 -1.30 -12.82
C ASP A 177 -11.62 -0.81 -14.04
N THR A 178 -11.19 0.46 -14.02
CA THR A 178 -10.23 1.00 -15.00
C THR A 178 -8.95 1.40 -14.28
N ALA A 179 -7.95 0.53 -14.33
CA ALA A 179 -6.71 0.74 -13.62
C ALA A 179 -5.47 0.26 -14.39
N PHE A 180 -4.33 0.87 -14.07
CA PHE A 180 -3.01 0.45 -14.52
C PHE A 180 -2.07 0.36 -13.32
N GLY A 181 -1.13 -0.57 -13.36
CA GLY A 181 -0.12 -0.72 -12.32
C GLY A 181 1.06 -1.51 -12.84
N THR A 182 2.22 -1.30 -12.23
CA THR A 182 3.43 -2.06 -12.49
C THR A 182 3.91 -2.73 -11.22
N ALA A 183 4.62 -3.84 -11.36
CA ALA A 183 5.29 -4.53 -10.27
C ALA A 183 6.69 -4.89 -10.71
N TYR A 184 7.68 -4.51 -9.90
CA TYR A 184 9.07 -4.89 -10.09
C TYR A 184 9.44 -5.97 -9.08
N VAL A 185 9.98 -7.09 -9.57
CA VAL A 185 10.35 -8.25 -8.76
C VAL A 185 11.72 -8.75 -9.19
N ASP A 186 12.62 -8.87 -8.21
CA ASP A 186 13.93 -9.51 -8.35
C ASP A 186 14.26 -10.29 -7.05
N ASP A 187 15.52 -10.69 -6.87
CA ASP A 187 15.97 -11.42 -5.68
C ASP A 187 16.11 -10.59 -4.40
N GLY A 188 16.00 -9.27 -4.47
CA GLY A 188 16.03 -8.33 -3.35
C GLY A 188 17.40 -8.10 -2.69
N THR A 189 18.49 -8.75 -3.14
CA THR A 189 19.79 -8.71 -2.44
C THR A 189 21.01 -8.58 -3.35
N SER A 190 20.91 -9.03 -4.61
CA SER A 190 22.03 -8.96 -5.55
C SER A 190 22.43 -7.52 -5.81
N ARG A 191 23.73 -7.23 -5.62
CA ARG A 191 24.32 -5.93 -5.97
C ARG A 191 24.90 -6.04 -7.37
N THR A 192 24.35 -5.31 -8.32
CA THR A 192 24.83 -5.29 -9.71
C THR A 192 26.20 -4.59 -9.78
N TYR A 193 27.27 -5.35 -9.79
CA TYR A 193 28.53 -4.92 -10.38
C TYR A 193 28.40 -5.18 -11.88
N LYS A 194 28.13 -4.12 -12.65
CA LYS A 194 28.03 -4.03 -14.12
C LYS A 194 28.25 -5.36 -14.88
N ILE A 195 27.16 -6.04 -15.25
CA ILE A 195 27.15 -7.12 -16.25
C ILE A 195 25.89 -6.91 -17.09
N GLU A 196 26.06 -6.77 -18.41
CA GLU A 196 24.98 -6.83 -19.38
C GLU A 196 24.31 -8.21 -19.27
N GLY A 197 23.02 -8.24 -18.96
CA GLY A 197 22.27 -9.48 -18.88
C GLY A 197 20.80 -9.21 -19.14
N ASN A 198 20.27 -9.79 -20.22
CA ASN A 198 18.84 -10.07 -20.38
C ASN A 198 18.43 -11.09 -19.30
N GLY A 199 18.44 -10.68 -18.04
CA GLY A 199 18.15 -11.56 -16.91
C GLY A 199 16.67 -11.88 -16.85
N GLU A 200 16.27 -13.04 -17.35
CA GLU A 200 14.96 -13.61 -17.09
C GLU A 200 14.88 -14.00 -15.60
N TYR A 201 14.31 -13.12 -14.77
CA TYR A 201 13.94 -13.47 -13.40
C TYR A 201 12.60 -14.22 -13.43
N THR A 202 12.61 -15.50 -13.07
CA THR A 202 11.37 -16.29 -12.97
C THR A 202 10.71 -16.07 -11.62
N VAL A 203 9.51 -15.48 -11.64
CA VAL A 203 8.66 -15.31 -10.45
C VAL A 203 8.06 -16.67 -10.06
N LEU A 204 8.49 -17.23 -8.95
CA LEU A 204 8.01 -18.55 -8.48
C LEU A 204 6.65 -18.46 -7.79
N GLN A 205 6.36 -17.33 -7.16
CA GLN A 205 5.12 -17.05 -6.45
C GLN A 205 3.97 -16.91 -7.44
N LYS A 206 2.79 -17.35 -7.02
CA LYS A 206 1.55 -17.23 -7.80
C LYS A 206 0.74 -16.04 -7.33
N LEU A 207 -0.05 -15.49 -8.23
CA LEU A 207 -1.14 -14.57 -7.88
C LEU A 207 -2.36 -15.40 -7.48
N GLU A 208 -2.70 -15.36 -6.19
CA GLU A 208 -3.75 -16.19 -5.58
C GLU A 208 -5.08 -15.47 -5.37
N MET A 209 -5.03 -14.15 -5.22
CA MET A 209 -6.21 -13.33 -4.94
C MET A 209 -6.19 -12.05 -5.77
N ILE A 210 -7.31 -11.74 -6.40
CA ILE A 210 -7.55 -10.49 -7.11
C ILE A 210 -8.81 -9.87 -6.51
N THR A 211 -8.68 -8.65 -5.99
CA THR A 211 -9.78 -7.87 -5.42
C THR A 211 -10.04 -6.66 -6.30
N VAL A 212 -11.30 -6.48 -6.71
CA VAL A 212 -11.76 -5.38 -7.55
C VAL A 212 -12.88 -4.61 -6.85
N PRO A 213 -12.58 -3.50 -6.15
CA PRO A 213 -13.59 -2.65 -5.53
C PRO A 213 -14.35 -1.80 -6.56
N GLY A 214 -15.59 -1.42 -6.24
CA GLY A 214 -16.40 -0.46 -7.02
C GLY A 214 -16.97 -1.02 -8.32
N VAL A 215 -17.12 -2.34 -8.44
CA VAL A 215 -17.67 -2.99 -9.64
C VAL A 215 -19.14 -3.34 -9.44
N GLN A 216 -19.91 -3.35 -10.52
CA GLN A 216 -21.28 -3.85 -10.45
C GLN A 216 -21.30 -5.36 -10.20
N LYS A 217 -22.37 -5.84 -9.56
CA LYS A 217 -22.59 -7.26 -9.25
C LYS A 217 -22.44 -8.10 -10.51
N SER A 218 -21.32 -8.81 -10.58
CA SER A 218 -21.03 -9.71 -11.68
C SER A 218 -21.79 -11.02 -11.52
N THR A 219 -22.22 -11.58 -12.64
CA THR A 219 -22.85 -12.90 -12.73
C THR A 219 -21.85 -13.99 -13.13
N LEU A 220 -20.75 -13.61 -13.78
CA LEU A 220 -19.74 -14.54 -14.24
C LEU A 220 -18.34 -13.95 -14.14
N VAL A 221 -17.40 -14.73 -13.58
CA VAL A 221 -15.98 -14.38 -13.52
C VAL A 221 -15.17 -15.51 -14.15
N SER A 222 -14.33 -15.17 -15.11
CA SER A 222 -13.51 -16.10 -15.86
C SER A 222 -12.05 -15.68 -15.86
N LEU A 223 -11.16 -16.64 -15.71
CA LEU A 223 -9.72 -16.47 -15.74
C LEU A 223 -9.18 -17.31 -16.89
N GLN A 224 -8.48 -16.69 -17.84
CA GLN A 224 -8.00 -17.33 -19.06
C GLN A 224 -9.12 -18.09 -19.82
N GLY A 225 -10.34 -17.55 -19.82
CA GLY A 225 -11.50 -18.14 -20.48
C GLY A 225 -12.17 -19.29 -19.71
N SER A 226 -11.65 -19.70 -18.55
CA SER A 226 -12.28 -20.71 -17.68
C SER A 226 -12.98 -20.07 -16.49
N PRO A 227 -14.18 -20.53 -16.07
CA PRO A 227 -14.86 -20.01 -14.89
C PRO A 227 -14.01 -20.16 -13.62
N VAL A 228 -13.87 -19.07 -12.85
CA VAL A 228 -13.23 -19.12 -11.53
C VAL A 228 -14.18 -19.80 -10.55
N LYS A 229 -13.71 -20.82 -9.81
CA LYS A 229 -14.56 -21.54 -8.85
C LYS A 229 -14.69 -20.86 -7.49
N GLY A 230 -13.70 -20.05 -7.10
CA GLY A 230 -13.64 -19.39 -5.81
C GLY A 230 -13.75 -17.87 -5.92
N TRP A 231 -14.84 -17.34 -6.46
CA TRP A 231 -15.09 -15.90 -6.42
C TRP A 231 -16.32 -15.57 -5.56
N ALA A 232 -16.30 -14.38 -4.97
CA ALA A 232 -17.42 -13.83 -4.22
C ALA A 232 -17.59 -12.35 -4.54
N TYR A 233 -18.85 -11.91 -4.63
CA TYR A 233 -19.18 -10.50 -4.65
C TYR A 233 -19.70 -10.10 -3.28
N LYS A 234 -19.09 -9.10 -2.66
CA LYS A 234 -19.51 -8.60 -1.36
C LYS A 234 -20.35 -7.35 -1.57
N GLU A 235 -21.66 -7.48 -1.40
CA GLU A 235 -22.62 -6.39 -1.64
C GLU A 235 -22.40 -5.19 -0.72
N ALA A 236 -21.93 -5.40 0.51
CA ALA A 236 -21.71 -4.32 1.48
C ALA A 236 -20.61 -3.33 1.06
N THR A 237 -19.65 -3.77 0.24
CA THR A 237 -18.46 -3.01 -0.16
C THR A 237 -18.34 -2.88 -1.68
N GLU A 238 -19.33 -3.38 -2.43
CA GLU A 238 -19.37 -3.40 -3.90
C GLU A 238 -18.06 -3.95 -4.52
N GLU A 239 -17.50 -5.01 -3.91
CA GLU A 239 -16.23 -5.58 -4.35
C GLU A 239 -16.36 -7.01 -4.89
N LEU A 240 -15.61 -7.29 -5.95
CA LEU A 240 -15.40 -8.63 -6.48
C LEU A 240 -14.07 -9.19 -5.95
N VAL A 241 -14.13 -10.37 -5.32
CA VAL A 241 -12.94 -11.08 -4.84
C VAL A 241 -12.81 -12.41 -5.58
N ALA A 242 -11.83 -12.55 -6.44
CA ALA A 242 -11.45 -13.82 -7.07
C ALA A 242 -10.31 -14.46 -6.26
N SER A 243 -10.57 -15.61 -5.65
CA SER A 243 -9.63 -16.37 -4.81
C SER A 243 -9.24 -17.70 -5.47
N ASN A 244 -8.11 -18.26 -5.02
CA ASN A 244 -7.54 -19.52 -5.53
C ASN A 244 -7.24 -19.48 -7.03
N THR A 245 -6.86 -18.31 -7.55
CA THR A 245 -6.61 -18.11 -8.99
C THR A 245 -5.37 -18.84 -9.48
N SER A 246 -4.35 -19.03 -8.62
CA SER A 246 -3.09 -19.74 -8.92
C SER A 246 -2.41 -19.28 -10.22
N VAL A 247 -2.49 -17.98 -10.53
CA VAL A 247 -2.00 -17.40 -11.78
C VAL A 247 -0.48 -17.36 -11.79
N ASN A 248 0.10 -17.77 -12.93
CA ASN A 248 1.54 -17.61 -13.20
C ASN A 248 1.82 -16.17 -13.64
N LEU A 249 2.75 -15.51 -12.97
CA LEU A 249 3.13 -14.11 -13.21
C LEU A 249 4.19 -13.93 -14.32
N ASN A 250 4.74 -15.01 -14.86
CA ASN A 250 5.76 -14.97 -15.93
C ASN A 250 5.16 -14.94 -17.34
N GLY A 251 3.84 -14.89 -17.47
CA GLY A 251 3.14 -14.90 -18.76
C GLY A 251 1.90 -14.03 -18.75
N GLN A 252 1.33 -13.77 -19.94
CA GLN A 252 0.11 -12.98 -20.06
C GLN A 252 -1.09 -13.73 -19.49
N THR A 253 -1.86 -13.05 -18.64
CA THR A 253 -3.10 -13.59 -18.06
C THR A 253 -4.21 -12.55 -18.15
N THR A 254 -5.41 -13.02 -18.51
CA THR A 254 -6.61 -12.16 -18.63
C THR A 254 -7.69 -12.67 -17.67
N LEU A 255 -8.17 -11.79 -16.80
CA LEU A 255 -9.37 -11.98 -15.99
C LEU A 255 -10.51 -11.16 -16.62
N VAL A 256 -11.69 -11.76 -16.77
CA VAL A 256 -12.88 -11.11 -17.34
C VAL A 256 -14.08 -11.40 -16.44
N TRP A 257 -14.82 -10.36 -16.08
CA TRP A 257 -16.09 -10.45 -15.36
C TRP A 257 -17.23 -9.84 -16.19
N LYS A 258 -18.46 -10.34 -16.00
CA LYS A 258 -19.70 -9.89 -16.66
C LYS A 258 -20.85 -9.83 -15.67
#